data_AF-A0A242USW2-F1
#
_entry.id   AF-A0A242USW2-F1
#
_cell.length_a   1.000
_cell.length_b   1.000
_cell.length_c   1.000
_cell.angle_alpha   90.00
_cell.angle_beta   90.00
_cell.angle_gamma   90.00
#
_symmetry.space_group_name_H-M   'P 1'
#
loop_
_entity.id
_entity.type
_entity.pdbx_description
1 polymer ?
#
loop_
_entity_poly.entity_id
_entity_poly.type
_entity_poly.pdbx_seq_one_letter_code
_entity_poly.pdbx_strand_id
1 'polypeptide(L)'
;MAKNDFKPFATGKGANVTSQPDWEALPALLSGFTAGKASSAQVNKALRQASFIAAALAQYTASKSGQDVLDDGDLSGFIAKMSAAFGKDFQTLDATLTALAGLATGADKLPYFTGNDTAGQTDLTSVGRDIIGKTSVADILTYLGLGETINLAKNAVPATRRVNNKPLSGDINLWASDVKAISADAVGEITDNGTMASANIPGWWRVSVSNSDSVADFPTYPDGSKLYSYGYMFVEKIGEVWFQHYYAHMGANAKRQDWGTEPNTSRPWIIDYNTANKPSAGDVGALPITGGRLNGSLGIGTDNALGGNSIVLGDNDTGIKWHSDGVLGLYANNALVGYIDNSGLHMSVDVLTNGILRAGNGKTLTLSSGNNSAMNAGFSLWGNGTDRPTVIELSDDQGWHFYSQRRQDGGIELSVNGNIYPANYSNFDARYLTSGNVYTKGESDNRYVQNIQRGAPVWPGKVDEYGPAEAPAGCFLTQARHDPTTAYGVTFAYRPLQMWVGNGWRTING
;
A
#
# COMPACT_ATOMS: atom_id res chain seq x y z
N MET A 1 -17.74 53.17 -82.09
CA MET A 1 -16.94 51.92 -82.06
C MET A 1 -15.83 52.16 -81.07
N ALA A 2 -15.62 51.24 -80.12
CA ALA A 2 -14.58 51.42 -79.11
C ALA A 2 -13.18 51.53 -79.76
N LYS A 3 -12.38 52.45 -79.24
CA LYS A 3 -11.05 52.81 -79.74
C LYS A 3 -10.01 51.78 -79.31
N ASN A 4 -9.02 51.51 -80.15
CA ASN A 4 -7.85 50.69 -79.83
C ASN A 4 -6.58 51.50 -80.14
N ASP A 5 -5.78 51.83 -79.14
CA ASP A 5 -4.55 52.63 -79.32
C ASP A 5 -3.28 51.78 -79.47
N PHE A 6 -3.33 50.48 -79.18
CA PHE A 6 -2.20 49.58 -79.45
C PHE A 6 -2.09 49.37 -80.96
N LYS A 7 -1.13 50.06 -81.57
CA LYS A 7 -0.89 50.00 -83.02
C LYS A 7 0.33 49.15 -83.32
N PRO A 8 0.26 48.32 -84.37
CA PRO A 8 1.38 47.47 -84.73
C PRO A 8 2.48 48.31 -85.43
N PHE A 9 3.72 48.17 -84.97
CA PHE A 9 4.86 48.95 -85.44
C PHE A 9 5.49 48.38 -86.72
N ALA A 10 5.97 49.28 -87.58
CA ALA A 10 6.64 48.96 -88.84
C ALA A 10 5.84 48.05 -89.80
N THR A 11 4.52 47.88 -89.68
CA THR A 11 3.74 46.95 -90.55
C THR A 11 3.62 47.38 -92.01
N GLY A 12 4.08 48.58 -92.34
CA GLY A 12 4.07 49.11 -93.71
C GLY A 12 4.95 48.32 -94.68
N LYS A 13 4.56 48.35 -95.96
CA LYS A 13 5.32 47.74 -97.06
C LYS A 13 6.69 48.41 -97.19
N GLY A 14 7.77 47.61 -97.23
CA GLY A 14 9.15 48.10 -97.35
C GLY A 14 9.78 48.61 -96.05
N ALA A 15 9.11 48.47 -94.90
CA ALA A 15 9.67 48.92 -93.62
C ALA A 15 10.98 48.18 -93.27
N ASN A 16 11.94 48.93 -92.74
CA ASN A 16 13.28 48.44 -92.38
C ASN A 16 13.22 47.43 -91.24
N VAL A 17 12.98 46.16 -91.57
CA VAL A 17 13.03 45.01 -90.67
C VAL A 17 13.85 43.89 -91.31
N THR A 18 14.53 43.11 -90.49
CA THR A 18 15.19 41.89 -90.93
C THR A 18 14.14 40.87 -91.41
N SER A 19 14.51 40.05 -92.41
CA SER A 19 13.62 39.00 -92.93
C SER A 19 13.28 37.98 -91.83
N GLN A 20 12.20 37.22 -91.99
CA GLN A 20 11.84 36.21 -90.99
C GLN A 20 12.94 35.13 -90.84
N PRO A 21 13.48 34.52 -91.91
CA PRO A 21 14.54 33.53 -91.79
C PRO A 21 15.80 34.08 -91.13
N ASP A 22 16.22 35.29 -91.49
CA ASP A 22 17.42 35.90 -90.90
C ASP A 22 17.21 36.28 -89.42
N TRP A 23 15.98 36.63 -89.03
CA TRP A 23 15.61 36.91 -87.65
C TRP A 23 15.65 35.64 -86.78
N GLU A 24 15.12 34.54 -87.30
CA GLU A 24 15.16 33.24 -86.63
C GLU A 24 16.59 32.69 -86.51
N ALA A 25 17.43 32.95 -87.51
CA ALA A 25 18.84 32.57 -87.49
C ALA A 25 19.72 33.51 -86.64
N LEU A 26 19.22 34.67 -86.23
CA LEU A 26 19.99 35.65 -85.49
C LEU A 26 20.28 35.13 -84.08
N PRO A 27 21.56 34.95 -83.66
CA PRO A 27 21.87 34.44 -82.33
C PRO A 27 21.27 35.30 -81.20
N ALA A 28 21.14 36.61 -81.43
CA ALA A 28 20.53 37.56 -80.50
C ALA A 28 19.02 37.34 -80.28
N LEU A 29 18.33 36.52 -81.10
CA LEU A 29 16.95 36.13 -80.82
C LEU A 29 16.86 35.29 -79.54
N LEU A 30 17.89 34.47 -79.28
CA LEU A 30 17.97 33.65 -78.08
C LEU A 30 18.57 34.43 -76.90
N SER A 31 19.69 35.12 -77.12
CA SER A 31 20.48 35.72 -76.04
C SER A 31 20.24 37.22 -75.81
N GLY A 32 19.46 37.88 -76.67
CA GLY A 32 19.43 39.34 -76.74
C GLY A 32 20.73 39.93 -77.30
N PHE A 33 20.74 41.24 -77.54
CA PHE A 33 21.97 41.95 -77.92
C PHE A 33 22.81 42.22 -76.67
N THR A 34 23.93 41.51 -76.52
CA THR A 34 24.75 41.54 -75.30
C THR A 34 25.94 42.50 -75.36
N ALA A 35 26.44 42.83 -76.55
CA ALA A 35 27.47 43.85 -76.77
C ALA A 35 27.36 44.45 -78.18
N GLY A 36 27.86 45.67 -78.37
CA GLY A 36 27.81 46.38 -79.66
C GLY A 36 26.48 47.09 -79.95
N LYS A 37 26.34 47.65 -81.15
CA LYS A 37 25.13 48.37 -81.59
C LYS A 37 24.18 47.40 -82.28
N ALA A 38 22.95 47.25 -81.78
CA ALA A 38 21.91 46.45 -82.43
C ALA A 38 21.46 47.08 -83.76
N SER A 39 21.28 46.28 -84.82
CA SER A 39 20.80 46.79 -86.12
C SER A 39 19.33 47.21 -86.01
N SER A 40 19.01 48.40 -86.53
CA SER A 40 17.63 48.92 -86.51
C SER A 40 16.64 47.99 -87.19
N ALA A 41 17.06 47.25 -88.23
CA ALA A 41 16.23 46.25 -88.89
C ALA A 41 15.86 45.07 -87.98
N GLN A 42 16.80 44.63 -87.15
CA GLN A 42 16.59 43.53 -86.21
C GLN A 42 15.71 43.99 -85.04
N VAL A 43 16.01 45.18 -84.49
CA VAL A 43 15.19 45.78 -83.42
C VAL A 43 13.76 46.02 -83.88
N ASN A 44 13.56 46.57 -85.09
CA ASN A 44 12.22 46.81 -85.63
C ASN A 44 11.44 45.50 -85.87
N LYS A 45 12.11 44.40 -86.22
CA LYS A 45 11.47 43.10 -86.41
C LYS A 45 10.90 42.57 -85.10
N ALA A 46 11.68 42.65 -84.03
CA ALA A 46 11.25 42.32 -82.67
C ALA A 46 10.02 43.17 -82.27
N LEU A 47 10.11 44.48 -82.45
CA LEU A 47 9.03 45.42 -82.12
C LEU A 47 7.74 45.13 -82.92
N ARG A 48 7.85 44.80 -84.21
CA ARG A 48 6.69 44.46 -85.06
C ARG A 48 5.96 43.21 -84.57
N GLN A 49 6.68 42.12 -84.30
CA GLN A 49 6.05 40.86 -83.90
C GLN A 49 5.26 41.00 -82.60
N ALA A 50 5.81 41.73 -81.62
CA ALA A 50 5.13 42.00 -80.36
C ALA A 50 3.90 42.91 -80.55
N SER A 51 4.07 44.03 -81.25
CA SER A 51 3.00 45.03 -81.40
C SER A 51 1.84 44.58 -82.30
N PHE A 52 2.04 43.62 -83.21
CA PHE A 52 0.96 43.06 -84.05
C PHE A 52 -0.07 42.24 -83.26
N ILE A 53 0.39 41.30 -82.43
CA ILE A 53 -0.50 40.47 -81.61
C ILE A 53 -1.22 41.33 -80.57
N ALA A 54 -0.52 42.30 -79.97
CA ALA A 54 -1.12 43.25 -79.04
C ALA A 54 -2.30 44.02 -79.67
N ALA A 55 -2.11 44.54 -80.88
CA ALA A 55 -3.17 45.27 -81.58
C ALA A 55 -4.40 44.42 -81.88
N ALA A 56 -4.23 43.14 -82.27
CA ALA A 56 -5.35 42.24 -82.58
C ALA A 56 -6.18 41.87 -81.33
N LEU A 57 -5.50 41.53 -80.24
CA LEU A 57 -6.15 41.24 -78.97
C LEU A 57 -6.88 42.47 -78.43
N ALA A 58 -6.24 43.65 -78.51
CA ALA A 58 -6.85 44.91 -78.14
C ALA A 58 -8.10 45.23 -78.97
N GLN A 59 -8.08 44.91 -80.27
CA GLN A 59 -9.24 45.11 -81.12
C GLN A 59 -10.42 44.18 -80.75
N TYR A 60 -10.15 42.88 -80.53
CA TYR A 60 -11.19 41.94 -80.09
C TYR A 60 -11.81 42.38 -78.76
N THR A 61 -10.97 42.72 -77.80
CA THR A 61 -11.38 43.22 -76.49
C THR A 61 -12.26 44.46 -76.62
N ALA A 62 -11.84 45.46 -77.40
CA ALA A 62 -12.62 46.68 -77.61
C ALA A 62 -13.98 46.37 -78.24
N SER A 63 -14.02 45.51 -79.26
CA SER A 63 -15.25 45.16 -79.97
C SER A 63 -16.25 44.40 -79.11
N LYS A 64 -15.81 43.45 -78.28
CA LYS A 64 -16.69 42.58 -77.49
C LYS A 64 -17.05 43.16 -76.13
N SER A 65 -16.14 43.87 -75.48
CA SER A 65 -16.44 44.59 -74.24
C SER A 65 -17.23 45.88 -74.49
N GLY A 66 -17.12 46.44 -75.70
CA GLY A 66 -17.68 47.76 -76.03
C GLY A 66 -16.90 48.94 -75.42
N GLN A 67 -15.71 48.71 -74.85
CA GLN A 67 -14.91 49.73 -74.17
C GLN A 67 -13.59 50.04 -74.89
N ASP A 68 -13.12 51.28 -74.79
CA ASP A 68 -11.85 51.71 -75.37
C ASP A 68 -10.66 51.00 -74.72
N VAL A 69 -9.71 50.57 -75.54
CA VAL A 69 -8.42 49.99 -75.14
C VAL A 69 -7.31 50.98 -75.49
N LEU A 70 -6.83 51.72 -74.49
CA LEU A 70 -5.90 52.84 -74.64
C LEU A 70 -4.45 52.41 -74.33
N ASP A 71 -3.45 53.04 -74.96
CA ASP A 71 -2.01 52.85 -74.67
C ASP A 71 -1.58 53.81 -73.55
N ASP A 72 -2.13 53.59 -72.36
CA ASP A 72 -1.94 54.43 -71.16
C ASP A 72 -1.11 53.73 -70.08
N GLY A 73 -0.60 52.53 -70.38
CA GLY A 73 0.14 51.69 -69.45
C GLY A 73 -0.71 50.94 -68.43
N ASP A 74 -2.05 51.01 -68.48
CA ASP A 74 -2.94 50.27 -67.56
C ASP A 74 -3.20 48.83 -68.03
N LEU A 75 -2.25 47.95 -67.70
CA LEU A 75 -2.36 46.52 -67.99
C LEU A 75 -3.56 45.86 -67.29
N SER A 76 -3.86 46.27 -66.04
CA SER A 76 -4.96 45.69 -65.26
C SER A 76 -6.31 46.03 -65.88
N GLY A 77 -6.50 47.28 -66.29
CA GLY A 77 -7.68 47.72 -67.03
C GLY A 77 -7.85 47.00 -68.36
N PHE A 78 -6.75 46.73 -69.08
CA PHE A 78 -6.80 45.94 -70.31
C PHE A 78 -7.30 44.50 -70.07
N ILE A 79 -6.76 43.80 -69.07
CA ILE A 79 -7.17 42.44 -68.69
C ILE A 79 -8.64 42.39 -68.28
N ALA A 80 -9.11 43.39 -67.52
CA ALA A 80 -10.50 43.48 -67.10
C ALA A 80 -11.45 43.61 -68.31
N LYS A 81 -11.11 44.48 -69.28
CA LYS A 81 -11.88 44.63 -70.52
C LYS A 81 -11.89 43.34 -71.34
N MET A 82 -10.74 42.66 -71.43
CA MET A 82 -10.63 41.39 -72.15
C MET A 82 -11.49 40.30 -71.52
N SER A 83 -11.54 40.24 -70.19
CA SER A 83 -12.39 39.29 -69.45
C SER A 83 -13.88 39.57 -69.67
N ALA A 84 -14.28 40.85 -69.65
CA ALA A 84 -15.65 41.27 -69.94
C ALA A 84 -16.08 40.92 -71.39
N ALA A 85 -15.15 41.07 -72.34
CA ALA A 85 -15.35 40.67 -73.73
C ALA A 85 -15.67 39.17 -73.86
N PHE A 86 -14.87 38.30 -73.23
CA PHE A 86 -15.12 36.86 -73.27
C PHE A 86 -16.44 36.47 -72.59
N GLY A 87 -16.81 37.13 -71.48
CA GLY A 87 -18.07 36.87 -70.76
C GLY A 87 -19.35 37.23 -71.50
N LYS A 88 -19.29 37.85 -72.68
CA LYS A 88 -20.47 38.13 -73.52
C LYS A 88 -20.88 36.97 -74.42
N ASP A 89 -19.91 36.23 -74.94
CA ASP A 89 -20.16 35.14 -75.88
C ASP A 89 -20.09 33.77 -75.22
N PHE A 90 -19.39 33.67 -74.09
CA PHE A 90 -19.16 32.42 -73.39
C PHE A 90 -19.64 32.54 -71.94
N GLN A 91 -20.39 31.54 -71.49
CA GLN A 91 -20.56 31.36 -70.05
C GLN A 91 -19.21 30.94 -69.47
N THR A 92 -18.90 31.42 -68.27
CA THR A 92 -17.74 30.92 -67.53
C THR A 92 -17.88 29.41 -67.36
N LEU A 93 -16.77 28.68 -67.46
CA LEU A 93 -16.77 27.24 -67.25
C LEU A 93 -17.36 26.96 -65.87
N ASP A 94 -18.54 26.37 -65.85
CA ASP A 94 -19.29 26.02 -64.66
C ASP A 94 -19.51 24.51 -64.65
N ALA A 95 -19.04 23.88 -63.59
CA ALA A 95 -19.00 22.43 -63.51
C ALA A 95 -20.43 21.84 -63.35
N THR A 96 -21.35 22.57 -62.72
CA THR A 96 -22.77 22.21 -62.60
C THR A 96 -23.49 22.25 -63.95
N LEU A 97 -23.32 23.33 -64.73
CA LEU A 97 -23.90 23.42 -66.07
C LEU A 97 -23.32 22.35 -67.00
N THR A 98 -22.02 22.05 -66.87
CA THR A 98 -21.37 20.95 -67.58
C THR A 98 -22.00 19.61 -67.26
N ALA A 99 -22.27 19.34 -65.97
CA ALA A 99 -22.88 18.10 -65.52
C ALA A 99 -24.33 17.93 -66.02
N LEU A 100 -25.13 19.00 -65.99
CA LEU A 100 -26.49 18.98 -66.53
C LEU A 100 -26.51 18.76 -68.04
N ALA A 101 -25.62 19.44 -68.78
CA ALA A 101 -25.53 19.30 -70.24
C ALA A 101 -25.08 17.90 -70.67
N GLY A 102 -24.39 17.15 -69.79
CA GLY A 102 -23.96 15.78 -70.03
C GLY A 102 -25.03 14.71 -69.82
N LEU A 103 -26.21 15.05 -69.29
CA LEU A 103 -27.31 14.09 -69.09
C LEU A 103 -27.95 13.66 -70.43
N ALA A 104 -28.20 12.36 -70.59
CA ALA A 104 -28.92 11.86 -71.77
C ALA A 104 -30.38 12.32 -71.75
N THR A 105 -30.89 12.85 -72.86
CA THR A 105 -32.29 13.30 -72.94
C THR A 105 -33.25 12.13 -73.15
N GLY A 106 -34.44 12.21 -72.57
CA GLY A 106 -35.48 11.17 -72.70
C GLY A 106 -36.83 11.60 -72.12
N ALA A 107 -37.91 10.97 -72.58
CA ALA A 107 -39.23 11.19 -72.01
C ALA A 107 -39.29 10.71 -70.55
N ASP A 108 -40.11 11.37 -69.73
CA ASP A 108 -40.38 11.00 -68.33
C ASP A 108 -39.14 10.97 -67.41
N LYS A 109 -38.03 11.59 -67.82
CA LYS A 109 -36.81 11.74 -67.02
C LYS A 109 -36.88 12.99 -66.15
N LEU A 110 -36.43 12.87 -64.90
CA LEU A 110 -36.18 13.99 -64.00
C LEU A 110 -34.68 14.11 -63.73
N PRO A 111 -34.01 15.18 -64.20
CA PRO A 111 -32.66 15.53 -63.77
C PRO A 111 -32.61 15.86 -62.28
N TYR A 112 -31.56 15.41 -61.60
CA TYR A 112 -31.27 15.76 -60.21
C TYR A 112 -29.77 15.75 -59.96
N PHE A 113 -29.29 16.51 -58.97
CA PHE A 113 -27.88 16.51 -58.60
C PHE A 113 -27.54 15.33 -57.70
N THR A 114 -26.45 14.62 -57.99
CA THR A 114 -25.93 13.50 -57.19
C THR A 114 -24.80 13.91 -56.25
N GLY A 115 -24.38 15.17 -56.34
CA GLY A 115 -23.32 15.79 -55.56
C GLY A 115 -23.01 17.18 -56.12
N ASN A 116 -22.04 17.89 -55.54
CA ASN A 116 -21.60 19.16 -56.11
C ASN A 116 -21.11 18.93 -57.55
N ASP A 117 -21.58 19.74 -58.49
CA ASP A 117 -21.18 19.66 -59.90
C ASP A 117 -21.34 18.27 -60.56
N THR A 118 -22.25 17.44 -60.05
CA THR A 118 -22.57 16.13 -60.65
C THR A 118 -24.07 15.96 -60.73
N ALA A 119 -24.57 15.50 -61.87
CA ALA A 119 -25.98 15.31 -62.12
C ALA A 119 -26.26 13.88 -62.58
N GLY A 120 -27.39 13.35 -62.13
CA GLY A 120 -27.99 12.12 -62.62
C GLY A 120 -29.40 12.39 -63.12
N GLN A 121 -30.05 11.33 -63.59
CA GLN A 121 -31.46 11.37 -63.93
C GLN A 121 -32.15 10.08 -63.49
N THR A 122 -33.43 10.19 -63.18
CA THR A 122 -34.28 9.05 -62.81
C THR A 122 -35.53 9.04 -63.68
N ASP A 123 -36.12 7.86 -63.83
CA ASP A 123 -37.42 7.69 -64.46
C ASP A 123 -38.54 8.04 -63.47
N LEU A 124 -39.47 8.89 -63.90
CA LEU A 124 -40.73 9.07 -63.19
C LEU A 124 -41.78 8.12 -63.75
N THR A 125 -42.44 7.37 -62.87
CA THR A 125 -43.63 6.59 -63.24
C THR A 125 -44.81 7.52 -63.54
N SER A 126 -45.88 6.99 -64.15
CA SER A 126 -47.13 7.73 -64.32
C SER A 126 -47.66 8.26 -62.99
N VAL A 127 -47.63 7.43 -61.93
CA VAL A 127 -48.02 7.83 -60.57
C VAL A 127 -47.16 8.99 -60.05
N GLY A 128 -45.84 8.92 -60.24
CA GLY A 128 -44.94 9.99 -59.83
C GLY A 128 -45.28 11.32 -60.51
N ARG A 129 -45.55 11.27 -61.83
CA ARG A 129 -45.98 12.45 -62.59
C ARG A 129 -47.36 12.96 -62.18
N ASP A 130 -48.31 12.07 -61.91
CA ASP A 130 -49.65 12.41 -61.46
C ASP A 130 -49.62 13.17 -60.13
N ILE A 131 -48.77 12.74 -59.18
CA ILE A 131 -48.63 13.36 -57.86
C ILE A 131 -47.98 14.75 -57.98
N ILE A 132 -46.82 14.86 -58.63
CA ILE A 132 -46.12 16.17 -58.78
C ILE A 132 -46.88 17.15 -59.67
N GLY A 133 -47.73 16.63 -60.56
CA GLY A 133 -48.59 17.42 -61.44
C GLY A 133 -49.86 17.93 -60.78
N LYS A 134 -50.18 17.52 -59.54
CA LYS A 134 -51.35 18.07 -58.82
C LYS A 134 -51.13 19.52 -58.46
N THR A 135 -52.18 20.34 -58.62
CA THR A 135 -52.16 21.78 -58.37
C THR A 135 -52.53 22.15 -56.94
N SER A 136 -53.04 21.21 -56.14
CA SER A 136 -53.42 21.45 -54.75
C SER A 136 -53.13 20.24 -53.86
N VAL A 137 -52.94 20.50 -52.57
CA VAL A 137 -52.85 19.46 -51.55
C VAL A 137 -54.13 18.61 -51.51
N ALA A 138 -55.30 19.21 -51.73
CA ALA A 138 -56.57 18.50 -51.71
C ALA A 138 -56.64 17.42 -52.81
N ASP A 139 -56.12 17.71 -54.01
CA ASP A 139 -56.10 16.74 -55.11
C ASP A 139 -55.10 15.62 -54.86
N ILE A 140 -53.98 15.90 -54.18
CA ILE A 140 -53.03 14.87 -53.74
C ILE A 140 -53.68 13.96 -52.70
N LEU A 141 -54.32 14.53 -51.67
CA LEU A 141 -55.01 13.77 -50.63
C LEU A 141 -56.14 12.90 -51.20
N THR A 142 -56.83 13.41 -52.23
CA THR A 142 -57.87 12.67 -52.97
C THR A 142 -57.26 11.53 -53.78
N TYR A 143 -56.19 11.80 -54.54
CA TYR A 143 -55.48 10.78 -55.33
C TYR A 143 -54.95 9.64 -54.45
N LEU A 144 -54.49 9.96 -53.24
CA LEU A 144 -54.01 8.99 -52.26
C LEU A 144 -55.13 8.33 -51.43
N GLY A 145 -56.39 8.73 -51.59
CA GLY A 145 -57.52 8.18 -50.82
C GLY A 145 -57.53 8.59 -49.32
N LEU A 146 -56.72 9.56 -48.91
CA LEU A 146 -56.58 9.96 -47.51
C LEU A 146 -57.84 10.65 -46.97
N GLY A 147 -58.62 11.31 -47.82
CA GLY A 147 -59.89 11.91 -47.42
C GLY A 147 -60.91 10.90 -46.90
N GLU A 148 -61.00 9.73 -47.55
CA GLU A 148 -61.89 8.64 -47.11
C GLU A 148 -61.42 8.04 -45.79
N THR A 149 -60.10 7.85 -45.63
CA THR A 149 -59.50 7.37 -44.38
C THR A 149 -59.81 8.30 -43.20
N ILE A 150 -59.68 9.62 -43.38
CA ILE A 150 -60.03 10.61 -42.35
C ILE A 150 -61.52 10.52 -41.98
N ASN A 151 -62.40 10.36 -42.98
CA ASN A 151 -63.83 10.26 -42.74
C ASN A 151 -64.22 8.99 -41.98
N LEU A 152 -63.60 7.84 -42.28
CA LEU A 152 -63.81 6.60 -41.54
C LEU A 152 -63.24 6.65 -40.11
N ALA A 153 -62.11 7.33 -39.91
CA ALA A 153 -61.52 7.52 -38.59
C ALA A 153 -62.33 8.48 -37.71
N LYS A 154 -63.10 9.39 -38.32
CA LYS A 154 -63.97 10.34 -37.61
C LYS A 154 -65.01 9.58 -36.78
N ASN A 155 -64.88 9.66 -35.45
CA ASN A 155 -65.70 8.96 -34.44
C ASN A 155 -65.47 7.45 -34.30
N ALA A 156 -64.36 6.89 -34.81
CA ALA A 156 -64.02 5.47 -34.59
C ALA A 156 -63.91 5.11 -33.09
N VAL A 157 -63.56 6.07 -32.24
CA VAL A 157 -63.76 6.00 -30.78
C VAL A 157 -64.77 7.09 -30.38
N PRO A 158 -66.05 6.73 -30.19
CA PRO A 158 -67.05 7.69 -29.75
C PRO A 158 -66.72 8.24 -28.36
N ALA A 159 -66.92 9.54 -28.12
CA ALA A 159 -66.73 10.18 -26.81
C ALA A 159 -67.66 9.61 -25.70
N THR A 160 -68.67 8.83 -26.09
CA THR A 160 -69.55 8.10 -25.17
C THR A 160 -68.92 6.83 -24.60
N ARG A 161 -67.83 6.33 -25.19
CA ARG A 161 -67.17 5.12 -24.70
C ARG A 161 -66.35 5.45 -23.46
N ARG A 162 -66.57 4.67 -22.39
CA ARG A 162 -65.97 4.88 -21.08
C ARG A 162 -65.23 3.63 -20.61
N VAL A 163 -64.15 3.81 -19.87
CA VAL A 163 -63.50 2.77 -19.04
C VAL A 163 -63.76 3.14 -17.59
N ASN A 164 -64.50 2.30 -16.87
CA ASN A 164 -64.96 2.55 -15.50
C ASN A 164 -65.45 4.01 -15.27
N ASN A 165 -66.46 4.42 -16.05
CA ASN A 165 -67.04 5.77 -16.06
C ASN A 165 -66.15 6.93 -16.55
N LYS A 166 -64.87 6.70 -16.90
CA LYS A 166 -63.98 7.72 -17.47
C LYS A 166 -64.08 7.75 -19.00
N PRO A 167 -64.39 8.88 -19.65
CA PRO A 167 -64.51 8.97 -21.11
C PRO A 167 -63.15 8.80 -21.79
N LEU A 168 -63.13 8.10 -22.93
CA LEU A 168 -61.94 7.92 -23.78
C LEU A 168 -61.69 9.17 -24.66
N SER A 169 -61.49 10.33 -24.02
CA SER A 169 -61.25 11.62 -24.68
C SER A 169 -59.81 12.13 -24.55
N GLY A 170 -58.93 11.39 -23.88
CA GLY A 170 -57.53 11.72 -23.62
C GLY A 170 -56.89 10.65 -22.74
N ASP A 171 -55.72 10.96 -22.16
CA ASP A 171 -55.06 10.06 -21.21
C ASP A 171 -55.93 9.81 -19.98
N ILE A 172 -56.09 8.54 -19.60
CA ILE A 172 -56.85 8.14 -18.43
C ILE A 172 -55.89 7.60 -17.38
N ASN A 173 -55.82 8.29 -16.24
CA ASN A 173 -55.21 7.74 -15.04
C ASN A 173 -56.23 6.82 -14.36
N LEU A 174 -55.88 5.53 -14.23
CA LEU A 174 -56.66 4.54 -13.48
C LEU A 174 -55.95 4.24 -12.16
N TRP A 175 -56.69 4.28 -11.07
CA TRP A 175 -56.28 3.79 -9.76
C TRP A 175 -56.67 2.31 -9.63
N ALA A 176 -56.04 1.59 -8.70
CA ALA A 176 -56.42 0.19 -8.41
C ALA A 176 -57.92 0.06 -8.07
N SER A 177 -58.50 1.07 -7.42
CA SER A 177 -59.94 1.14 -7.15
C SER A 177 -60.80 1.32 -8.40
N ASP A 178 -60.30 2.01 -9.44
CA ASP A 178 -61.01 2.21 -10.71
C ASP A 178 -61.19 0.91 -11.50
N VAL A 179 -60.41 -0.12 -11.21
CA VAL A 179 -60.52 -1.43 -11.88
C VAL A 179 -60.90 -2.54 -10.89
N LYS A 180 -61.26 -2.17 -9.65
CA LYS A 180 -61.52 -3.09 -8.54
C LYS A 180 -60.36 -4.09 -8.33
N ALA A 181 -59.13 -3.70 -8.66
CA ALA A 181 -57.96 -4.53 -8.42
C ALA A 181 -57.64 -4.62 -6.91
N ILE A 182 -57.95 -3.56 -6.16
CA ILE A 182 -57.91 -3.53 -4.69
C ILE A 182 -59.12 -2.72 -4.24
N SER A 183 -59.92 -3.25 -3.31
CA SER A 183 -61.05 -2.53 -2.72
C SER A 183 -60.53 -1.30 -1.96
N ALA A 184 -61.11 -0.12 -2.21
CA ALA A 184 -60.79 1.10 -1.47
C ALA A 184 -61.29 1.06 -0.02
N ASP A 185 -62.39 0.34 0.20
CA ASP A 185 -62.96 0.09 1.51
C ASP A 185 -62.62 -1.33 2.00
N ALA A 186 -62.68 -1.54 3.30
CA ALA A 186 -62.55 -2.88 3.85
C ALA A 186 -63.68 -3.79 3.32
N VAL A 187 -63.32 -4.96 2.81
CA VAL A 187 -64.27 -5.96 2.29
C VAL A 187 -64.97 -6.75 3.41
N GLY A 188 -64.51 -6.58 4.65
CA GLY A 188 -65.09 -7.14 5.85
C GLY A 188 -64.42 -6.62 7.12
N GLU A 189 -64.98 -7.00 8.27
CA GLU A 189 -64.49 -6.60 9.59
C GLU A 189 -64.36 -7.82 10.51
N ILE A 190 -63.26 -7.92 11.24
CA ILE A 190 -63.04 -8.88 12.32
C ILE A 190 -63.30 -8.16 13.65
N THR A 191 -64.16 -8.76 14.47
CA THR A 191 -64.56 -8.24 15.79
C THR A 191 -64.40 -9.33 16.86
N ASP A 192 -64.73 -9.00 18.11
CA ASP A 192 -64.65 -9.92 19.25
C ASP A 192 -65.45 -11.21 19.01
N ASN A 193 -64.93 -12.33 19.51
CA ASN A 193 -65.48 -13.69 19.35
C ASN A 193 -65.47 -14.23 17.89
N GLY A 194 -64.87 -13.50 16.95
CA GLY A 194 -64.62 -13.97 15.59
C GLY A 194 -63.34 -14.80 15.46
N THR A 195 -62.87 -14.97 14.22
CA THR A 195 -61.56 -15.55 13.90
C THR A 195 -60.87 -14.70 12.84
N MET A 196 -59.54 -14.67 12.83
CA MET A 196 -58.79 -14.07 11.72
C MET A 196 -59.00 -14.88 10.43
N ALA A 197 -59.21 -16.19 10.55
CA ALA A 197 -59.55 -17.07 9.43
C ALA A 197 -60.91 -16.76 8.78
N SER A 198 -61.84 -16.06 9.44
CA SER A 198 -63.14 -15.70 8.84
C SER A 198 -63.01 -14.73 7.66
N ALA A 199 -61.83 -14.12 7.48
CA ALA A 199 -61.53 -13.25 6.37
C ALA A 199 -61.32 -14.05 5.08
N ASN A 200 -62.41 -14.55 4.50
CA ASN A 200 -62.46 -15.47 3.37
C ASN A 200 -62.75 -14.78 2.01
N ILE A 201 -62.56 -13.47 1.94
CA ILE A 201 -62.70 -12.67 0.71
C ILE A 201 -61.39 -11.92 0.49
N PRO A 202 -60.75 -12.05 -0.70
CA PRO A 202 -59.54 -11.29 -1.02
C PRO A 202 -59.78 -9.78 -0.92
N GLY A 203 -58.84 -9.07 -0.31
CA GLY A 203 -58.92 -7.62 -0.09
C GLY A 203 -58.47 -7.21 1.30
N TRP A 204 -58.72 -5.94 1.62
CA TRP A 204 -58.43 -5.38 2.94
C TRP A 204 -59.57 -5.67 3.91
N TRP A 205 -59.24 -6.17 5.10
CA TRP A 205 -60.15 -6.36 6.21
C TRP A 205 -59.79 -5.40 7.32
N ARG A 206 -60.81 -4.84 7.97
CA ARG A 206 -60.63 -4.08 9.20
C ARG A 206 -60.56 -5.04 10.38
N VAL A 207 -59.63 -4.82 11.29
CA VAL A 207 -59.55 -5.57 12.55
C VAL A 207 -59.88 -4.62 13.69
N SER A 208 -61.06 -4.80 14.27
CA SER A 208 -61.64 -3.98 15.33
C SER A 208 -61.93 -4.85 16.55
N VAL A 209 -60.89 -5.52 17.05
CA VAL A 209 -61.01 -6.47 18.17
C VAL A 209 -60.68 -5.74 19.47
N SER A 210 -61.64 -5.64 20.37
CA SER A 210 -61.47 -4.96 21.67
C SER A 210 -60.88 -5.89 22.73
N ASN A 211 -61.10 -7.20 22.60
CA ASN A 211 -60.53 -8.25 23.43
C ASN A 211 -59.89 -9.34 22.54
N SER A 212 -58.57 -9.28 22.34
CA SER A 212 -57.85 -10.24 21.47
C SER A 212 -57.88 -11.68 21.96
N ASP A 213 -58.15 -11.93 23.25
CA ASP A 213 -58.32 -13.29 23.77
C ASP A 213 -59.65 -13.93 23.31
N SER A 214 -60.63 -13.12 22.87
CA SER A 214 -61.87 -13.63 22.30
C SER A 214 -61.71 -14.17 20.87
N VAL A 215 -60.59 -13.87 20.21
CA VAL A 215 -60.29 -14.32 18.84
C VAL A 215 -59.25 -15.44 18.93
N ALA A 216 -59.71 -16.69 18.78
CA ALA A 216 -58.91 -17.87 19.10
C ALA A 216 -57.59 -17.95 18.31
N ASP A 217 -57.59 -17.54 17.05
CA ASP A 217 -56.44 -17.56 16.15
C ASP A 217 -55.78 -16.19 16.00
N PHE A 218 -55.93 -15.29 16.98
CA PHE A 218 -55.28 -13.98 16.94
C PHE A 218 -53.74 -14.12 17.02
N PRO A 219 -52.97 -13.34 16.23
CA PRO A 219 -51.50 -13.38 16.27
C PRO A 219 -50.93 -13.17 17.68
N THR A 220 -50.01 -14.05 18.07
CA THR A 220 -49.46 -14.13 19.43
C THR A 220 -47.94 -14.19 19.37
N TYR A 221 -47.26 -13.28 20.07
CA TYR A 221 -45.80 -13.28 20.23
C TYR A 221 -45.31 -14.61 20.83
N PRO A 222 -44.01 -14.95 20.65
CA PRO A 222 -43.44 -16.17 21.22
C PRO A 222 -43.61 -16.32 22.74
N ASP A 223 -43.74 -15.20 23.48
CA ASP A 223 -43.97 -15.19 24.93
C ASP A 223 -45.44 -15.43 25.34
N GLY A 224 -46.35 -15.59 24.38
CA GLY A 224 -47.78 -15.80 24.60
C GLY A 224 -48.64 -14.53 24.63
N SER A 225 -48.03 -13.33 24.56
CA SER A 225 -48.78 -12.07 24.50
C SER A 225 -49.36 -11.83 23.10
N LYS A 226 -50.57 -11.26 23.01
CA LYS A 226 -51.21 -10.95 21.72
C LYS A 226 -50.61 -9.69 21.09
N LEU A 227 -50.62 -9.63 19.76
CA LEU A 227 -50.37 -8.36 19.05
C LEU A 227 -51.45 -7.32 19.42
N TYR A 228 -51.13 -6.04 19.25
CA TYR A 228 -52.11 -4.96 19.41
C TYR A 228 -53.32 -5.21 18.50
N SER A 229 -54.53 -5.15 19.05
CA SER A 229 -55.70 -5.82 18.49
C SER A 229 -56.50 -5.01 17.46
N TYR A 230 -56.11 -3.75 17.22
CA TYR A 230 -56.68 -2.90 16.16
C TYR A 230 -55.71 -2.78 15.00
N GLY A 231 -56.21 -2.91 13.78
CA GLY A 231 -55.38 -2.88 12.59
C GLY A 231 -56.12 -3.13 11.30
N TYR A 232 -55.34 -3.51 10.29
CA TYR A 232 -55.85 -3.96 9.00
C TYR A 232 -55.23 -5.29 8.65
N MET A 233 -55.96 -6.12 7.91
CA MET A 233 -55.43 -7.36 7.38
C MET A 233 -55.59 -7.39 5.87
N PHE A 234 -54.53 -7.73 5.16
CA PHE A 234 -54.60 -8.02 3.74
C PHE A 234 -54.82 -9.52 3.54
N VAL A 235 -55.80 -9.89 2.73
CA VAL A 235 -56.07 -11.28 2.34
C VAL A 235 -55.92 -11.43 0.85
N GLU A 236 -55.18 -12.45 0.43
CA GLU A 236 -54.99 -12.82 -0.96
C GLU A 236 -55.31 -14.30 -1.18
N LYS A 237 -55.88 -14.62 -2.35
CA LYS A 237 -56.15 -15.99 -2.79
C LYS A 237 -55.55 -16.23 -4.17
N ILE A 238 -54.68 -17.23 -4.29
CA ILE A 238 -54.14 -17.70 -5.59
C ILE A 238 -54.34 -19.21 -5.66
N GLY A 239 -55.24 -19.66 -6.54
CA GLY A 239 -55.64 -21.07 -6.58
C GLY A 239 -56.25 -21.50 -5.23
N GLU A 240 -55.64 -22.49 -4.59
CA GLU A 240 -56.02 -22.99 -3.25
C GLU A 240 -55.18 -22.38 -2.11
N VAL A 241 -54.28 -21.44 -2.41
CA VAL A 241 -53.44 -20.79 -1.41
C VAL A 241 -54.13 -19.56 -0.85
N TRP A 242 -54.21 -19.47 0.47
CA TRP A 242 -54.67 -18.30 1.21
C TRP A 242 -53.51 -17.66 1.94
N PHE A 243 -53.30 -16.37 1.70
CA PHE A 243 -52.32 -15.55 2.41
C PHE A 243 -53.05 -14.49 3.23
N GLN A 244 -52.70 -14.40 4.52
CA GLN A 244 -53.21 -13.41 5.44
C GLN A 244 -52.04 -12.63 6.05
N HIS A 245 -52.09 -11.30 5.97
CA HIS A 245 -51.06 -10.42 6.53
C HIS A 245 -51.72 -9.37 7.40
N TYR A 246 -51.54 -9.49 8.70
CA TYR A 246 -52.05 -8.58 9.69
C TYR A 246 -51.05 -7.46 10.00
N TYR A 247 -51.52 -6.23 9.90
CA TYR A 247 -50.84 -4.98 10.23
C TYR A 247 -51.49 -4.38 11.47
N ALA A 248 -50.89 -4.60 12.64
CA ALA A 248 -51.36 -3.97 13.87
C ALA A 248 -51.07 -2.45 13.82
N HIS A 249 -51.96 -1.61 14.36
CA HIS A 249 -51.78 -0.15 14.39
C HIS A 249 -50.51 0.31 15.12
N MET A 250 -49.94 -0.51 16.01
CA MET A 250 -48.67 -0.24 16.68
C MET A 250 -47.44 -0.74 15.90
N GLY A 251 -47.62 -1.15 14.63
CA GLY A 251 -46.52 -1.46 13.70
C GLY A 251 -46.05 -2.92 13.70
N ALA A 252 -46.60 -3.77 14.57
CA ALA A 252 -46.32 -5.21 14.53
C ALA A 252 -47.00 -5.86 13.32
N ASN A 253 -46.28 -6.77 12.65
CA ASN A 253 -46.78 -7.48 11.47
C ASN A 253 -46.79 -8.99 11.75
N ALA A 254 -47.88 -9.65 11.36
CA ALA A 254 -48.01 -11.09 11.43
C ALA A 254 -48.52 -11.65 10.10
N LYS A 255 -47.94 -12.76 9.65
CA LYS A 255 -48.28 -13.41 8.38
C LYS A 255 -48.66 -14.86 8.63
N ARG A 256 -49.66 -15.34 7.91
CA ARG A 256 -50.04 -16.74 7.87
C ARG A 256 -50.40 -17.13 6.44
N GLN A 257 -49.98 -18.32 6.04
CA GLN A 257 -50.32 -18.89 4.75
C GLN A 257 -50.83 -20.31 4.94
N ASP A 258 -51.99 -20.60 4.38
CA ASP A 258 -52.65 -21.90 4.46
C ASP A 258 -53.16 -22.33 3.08
N TRP A 259 -53.58 -23.59 2.96
CA TRP A 259 -54.11 -24.19 1.73
C TRP A 259 -55.53 -24.72 1.98
N GLY A 260 -56.44 -24.50 1.01
CA GLY A 260 -57.79 -25.04 1.04
C GLY A 260 -58.83 -24.18 0.31
N THR A 261 -60.09 -24.60 0.39
CA THR A 261 -61.22 -23.85 -0.19
C THR A 261 -61.48 -22.53 0.54
N GLU A 262 -61.14 -22.47 1.83
CA GLU A 262 -61.26 -21.32 2.74
C GLU A 262 -60.00 -21.18 3.62
N PRO A 263 -59.72 -19.98 4.17
CA PRO A 263 -58.64 -19.82 5.16
C PRO A 263 -58.89 -20.70 6.38
N ASN A 264 -57.82 -21.24 6.96
CA ASN A 264 -57.89 -22.07 8.16
C ASN A 264 -56.72 -21.75 9.10
N THR A 265 -56.56 -22.53 10.17
CA THR A 265 -55.56 -22.26 11.22
C THR A 265 -54.52 -23.36 11.32
N SER A 266 -54.29 -24.11 10.23
CA SER A 266 -53.35 -25.25 10.22
C SER A 266 -51.91 -24.80 10.37
N ARG A 267 -51.58 -23.59 9.92
CA ARG A 267 -50.29 -22.94 10.16
C ARG A 267 -50.39 -21.87 11.25
N PRO A 268 -49.35 -21.75 12.10
CA PRO A 268 -49.29 -20.65 13.05
C PRO A 268 -49.00 -19.32 12.33
N TRP A 269 -49.26 -18.21 13.02
CA TRP A 269 -48.78 -16.91 12.60
C TRP A 269 -47.27 -16.81 12.75
N ILE A 270 -46.61 -16.22 11.74
CA ILE A 270 -45.23 -15.78 11.81
C ILE A 270 -45.21 -14.29 12.08
N ILE A 271 -44.53 -13.87 13.14
CA ILE A 271 -44.46 -12.47 13.54
C ILE A 271 -43.06 -11.96 13.23
N ASP A 272 -42.99 -10.85 12.49
CA ASP A 272 -41.72 -10.22 12.13
C ASP A 272 -41.03 -9.67 13.40
N TYR A 273 -39.70 -9.78 13.46
CA TYR A 273 -38.93 -9.10 14.48
C TYR A 273 -39.06 -7.58 14.34
N ASN A 274 -39.18 -6.88 15.46
CA ASN A 274 -39.35 -5.43 15.54
C ASN A 274 -38.85 -4.92 16.91
N THR A 275 -39.06 -3.65 17.22
CA THR A 275 -38.61 -3.05 18.49
C THR A 275 -39.24 -3.67 19.73
N ALA A 276 -40.48 -4.15 19.65
CA ALA A 276 -41.17 -4.85 20.74
C ALA A 276 -40.88 -6.36 20.76
N ASN A 277 -40.64 -6.97 19.60
CA ASN A 277 -40.27 -8.38 19.43
C ASN A 277 -38.89 -8.47 18.80
N LYS A 278 -37.84 -8.22 19.57
CA LYS A 278 -36.44 -8.37 19.12
C LYS A 278 -35.89 -9.70 19.63
N PRO A 279 -34.99 -10.36 18.89
CA PRO A 279 -34.31 -11.55 19.41
C PRO A 279 -33.48 -11.20 20.65
N SER A 280 -33.49 -12.08 21.64
CA SER A 280 -32.57 -12.05 22.78
C SER A 280 -31.18 -12.55 22.36
N ALA A 281 -30.17 -12.30 23.19
CA ALA A 281 -28.84 -12.86 22.96
C ALA A 281 -28.87 -14.39 22.91
N GLY A 282 -29.74 -15.02 23.71
CA GLY A 282 -29.96 -16.48 23.69
C GLY A 282 -30.53 -16.98 22.36
N ASP A 283 -31.46 -16.23 21.76
CA ASP A 283 -32.10 -16.62 20.48
C ASP A 283 -31.12 -16.63 19.30
N VAL A 284 -30.00 -15.91 19.41
CA VAL A 284 -28.97 -15.81 18.35
C VAL A 284 -27.63 -16.44 18.76
N GLY A 285 -27.55 -17.13 19.89
CA GLY A 285 -26.32 -17.76 20.36
C GLY A 285 -25.23 -16.77 20.79
N ALA A 286 -25.58 -15.55 21.15
CA ALA A 286 -24.67 -14.51 21.61
C ALA A 286 -24.63 -14.39 23.15
N LEU A 287 -23.57 -13.78 23.68
CA LEU A 287 -23.52 -13.35 25.08
C LEU A 287 -24.19 -11.98 25.25
N PRO A 288 -24.94 -11.74 26.35
CA PRO A 288 -25.49 -10.42 26.65
C PRO A 288 -24.39 -9.37 26.90
N ILE A 289 -24.71 -8.08 26.66
CA ILE A 289 -23.78 -6.97 26.93
C ILE A 289 -23.41 -6.84 28.41
N THR A 290 -24.26 -7.35 29.30
CA THR A 290 -24.03 -7.38 30.75
C THR A 290 -23.08 -8.49 31.18
N GLY A 291 -22.48 -9.21 30.21
CA GLY A 291 -21.72 -10.41 30.45
C GLY A 291 -22.61 -11.65 30.57
N GLY A 292 -21.97 -12.80 30.52
CA GLY A 292 -22.59 -14.10 30.66
C GLY A 292 -21.53 -15.18 30.90
N ARG A 293 -21.96 -16.43 30.98
CA ARG A 293 -21.08 -17.57 31.20
C ARG A 293 -20.85 -18.30 29.87
N LEU A 294 -19.58 -18.40 29.46
CA LEU A 294 -19.19 -19.33 28.42
C LEU A 294 -18.99 -20.72 29.05
N ASN A 295 -19.85 -21.69 28.71
CA ASN A 295 -19.74 -23.06 29.19
C ASN A 295 -18.86 -23.91 28.26
N GLY A 296 -17.62 -23.47 28.05
CA GLY A 296 -16.67 -24.14 27.16
C GLY A 296 -15.45 -23.28 26.85
N SER A 297 -14.68 -23.77 25.88
CA SER A 297 -13.46 -23.15 25.40
C SER A 297 -13.71 -22.03 24.39
N LEU A 298 -12.85 -21.01 24.38
CA LEU A 298 -12.81 -19.96 23.35
C LEU A 298 -11.58 -20.17 22.47
N GLY A 299 -11.76 -20.12 21.15
CA GLY A 299 -10.67 -20.08 20.18
C GLY A 299 -10.61 -18.72 19.50
N ILE A 300 -9.41 -18.13 19.40
CA ILE A 300 -9.19 -16.86 18.70
C ILE A 300 -8.36 -17.15 17.45
N GLY A 301 -9.02 -17.04 16.28
CA GLY A 301 -8.42 -17.32 14.97
C GLY A 301 -8.34 -18.80 14.61
N THR A 302 -8.93 -19.69 15.40
CA THR A 302 -8.82 -21.15 15.30
C THR A 302 -9.84 -21.83 16.22
N ASP A 303 -10.12 -23.12 16.01
CA ASP A 303 -10.87 -23.94 16.96
C ASP A 303 -10.01 -24.23 18.20
N ASN A 304 -10.64 -24.39 19.36
CA ASN A 304 -9.93 -24.73 20.60
C ASN A 304 -9.89 -26.26 20.81
N ALA A 305 -8.71 -26.84 20.67
CA ALA A 305 -8.38 -28.23 20.97
C ALA A 305 -7.71 -28.41 22.35
N LEU A 306 -7.28 -27.32 23.00
CA LEU A 306 -6.76 -27.34 24.38
C LEU A 306 -7.82 -27.82 25.39
N GLY A 307 -9.10 -27.59 25.08
CA GLY A 307 -10.26 -28.11 25.80
C GLY A 307 -10.50 -27.48 27.17
N GLY A 308 -11.57 -27.91 27.85
CA GLY A 308 -11.99 -27.36 29.14
C GLY A 308 -12.31 -25.86 29.09
N ASN A 309 -12.14 -25.16 30.21
CA ASN A 309 -12.26 -23.71 30.26
C ASN A 309 -10.92 -23.08 29.88
N SER A 310 -10.75 -22.78 28.59
CA SER A 310 -9.49 -22.28 28.04
C SER A 310 -9.72 -21.24 26.94
N ILE A 311 -8.66 -20.50 26.65
CA ILE A 311 -8.56 -19.58 25.52
C ILE A 311 -7.31 -19.96 24.72
N VAL A 312 -7.46 -20.26 23.43
CA VAL A 312 -6.32 -20.50 22.51
C VAL A 312 -6.15 -19.36 21.51
N LEU A 313 -4.92 -19.14 21.06
CA LEU A 313 -4.52 -18.00 20.24
C LEU A 313 -3.71 -18.46 19.02
N GLY A 314 -4.25 -18.29 17.81
CA GLY A 314 -3.51 -18.50 16.55
C GLY A 314 -3.33 -19.96 16.11
N ASP A 315 -3.23 -20.90 17.05
CA ASP A 315 -3.32 -22.35 16.84
C ASP A 315 -4.34 -22.99 17.80
N ASN A 316 -4.63 -24.27 17.64
CA ASN A 316 -5.69 -24.92 18.40
C ASN A 316 -5.29 -25.40 19.80
N ASP A 317 -4.03 -25.28 20.22
CA ASP A 317 -3.53 -25.89 21.46
C ASP A 317 -2.47 -25.07 22.24
N THR A 318 -2.29 -23.79 21.89
CA THR A 318 -1.47 -22.80 22.62
C THR A 318 -2.36 -21.71 23.21
N GLY A 319 -2.21 -21.43 24.51
CA GLY A 319 -3.01 -20.40 25.18
C GLY A 319 -3.02 -20.50 26.70
N ILE A 320 -4.15 -20.15 27.32
CA ILE A 320 -4.36 -20.20 28.78
C ILE A 320 -5.51 -21.13 29.14
N LYS A 321 -5.38 -21.86 30.24
CA LYS A 321 -6.39 -22.85 30.66
C LYS A 321 -6.53 -22.90 32.18
N TRP A 322 -7.77 -22.94 32.64
CA TRP A 322 -8.07 -23.24 34.03
C TRP A 322 -7.67 -24.69 34.33
N HIS A 323 -6.88 -24.90 35.39
CA HIS A 323 -6.46 -26.23 35.83
C HIS A 323 -7.27 -26.74 37.02
N SER A 324 -7.29 -25.94 38.08
CA SER A 324 -7.92 -26.22 39.36
C SER A 324 -8.22 -24.90 40.06
N ASP A 325 -8.94 -24.94 41.18
CA ASP A 325 -9.26 -23.73 41.93
C ASP A 325 -7.98 -22.95 42.31
N GLY A 326 -7.96 -21.65 41.98
CA GLY A 326 -6.79 -20.78 42.18
C GLY A 326 -5.60 -20.98 41.22
N VAL A 327 -5.70 -21.83 40.17
CA VAL A 327 -4.57 -22.12 39.26
C VAL A 327 -4.91 -21.83 37.79
N LEU A 328 -4.17 -20.89 37.19
CA LEU A 328 -4.23 -20.57 35.75
C LEU A 328 -2.97 -21.10 35.04
N GLY A 329 -3.14 -22.02 34.09
CA GLY A 329 -2.05 -22.60 33.30
C GLY A 329 -1.77 -21.86 32.00
N LEU A 330 -0.50 -21.87 31.60
CA LEU A 330 0.02 -21.37 30.34
C LEU A 330 0.46 -22.59 29.50
N TYR A 331 -0.11 -22.72 28.32
CA TYR A 331 0.10 -23.86 27.44
C TYR A 331 0.68 -23.45 26.10
N ALA A 332 1.56 -24.29 25.57
CA ALA A 332 2.00 -24.24 24.18
C ALA A 332 1.99 -25.65 23.60
N ASN A 333 1.36 -25.84 22.44
CA ASN A 333 1.27 -27.12 21.75
C ASN A 333 0.82 -28.27 22.69
N ASN A 334 -0.26 -28.02 23.44
CA ASN A 334 -0.85 -28.91 24.46
C ASN A 334 0.07 -29.29 25.64
N ALA A 335 1.21 -28.61 25.83
CA ALA A 335 2.11 -28.81 26.97
C ALA A 335 2.03 -27.64 27.96
N LEU A 336 1.98 -27.94 29.27
CA LEU A 336 2.04 -26.94 30.32
C LEU A 336 3.46 -26.37 30.40
N VAL A 337 3.64 -25.10 30.08
CA VAL A 337 4.95 -24.41 30.13
C VAL A 337 5.12 -23.52 31.36
N GLY A 338 4.02 -23.15 32.02
CA GLY A 338 4.03 -22.42 33.27
C GLY A 338 2.63 -22.26 33.85
N TYR A 339 2.50 -21.79 35.09
CA TYR A 339 1.22 -21.51 35.72
C TYR A 339 1.33 -20.40 36.75
N ILE A 340 0.18 -19.83 37.11
CA ILE A 340 0.04 -18.84 38.18
C ILE A 340 -0.85 -19.44 39.26
N ASP A 341 -0.42 -19.36 40.51
CA ASP A 341 -1.18 -19.71 41.71
C ASP A 341 -1.00 -18.64 42.82
N ASN A 342 -1.52 -18.90 44.02
CA ASN A 342 -1.36 -18.00 45.18
C ASN A 342 0.08 -17.85 45.67
N SER A 343 1.01 -18.72 45.23
CA SER A 343 2.44 -18.66 45.55
C SER A 343 3.23 -17.85 44.52
N GLY A 344 2.63 -17.53 43.37
CA GLY A 344 3.20 -16.67 42.33
C GLY A 344 3.20 -17.30 40.94
N LEU A 345 4.18 -16.89 40.12
CA LEU A 345 4.42 -17.42 38.77
C LEU A 345 5.41 -18.60 38.85
N HIS A 346 5.04 -19.72 38.26
CA HIS A 346 5.86 -20.93 38.16
C HIS A 346 6.13 -21.25 36.70
N MET A 347 7.39 -21.44 36.34
CA MET A 347 7.81 -21.85 35.00
C MET A 347 8.15 -23.34 35.03
N SER A 348 7.50 -24.14 34.18
CA SER A 348 7.70 -25.59 34.10
C SER A 348 8.81 -26.00 33.13
N VAL A 349 9.32 -25.02 32.36
CA VAL A 349 10.40 -25.14 31.39
C VAL A 349 11.40 -23.99 31.58
N ASP A 350 12.41 -23.91 30.71
CA ASP A 350 13.44 -22.86 30.76
C ASP A 350 12.87 -21.44 30.68
N VAL A 351 13.54 -20.51 31.37
CA VAL A 351 13.28 -19.07 31.30
C VAL A 351 14.35 -18.42 30.43
N LEU A 352 14.02 -18.17 29.17
CA LEU A 352 14.87 -17.38 28.27
C LEU A 352 14.53 -15.89 28.40
N THR A 353 15.48 -15.10 28.92
CA THR A 353 15.30 -13.65 29.08
C THR A 353 16.23 -12.87 28.16
N ASN A 354 15.71 -11.87 27.44
CA ASN A 354 16.54 -10.87 26.76
C ASN A 354 16.92 -9.76 27.75
N GLY A 355 17.99 -9.97 28.54
CA GLY A 355 18.47 -9.01 29.53
C GLY A 355 18.87 -9.63 30.86
N ILE A 356 18.17 -9.26 31.93
CA ILE A 356 18.56 -9.55 33.33
C ILE A 356 17.45 -10.35 34.02
N LEU A 357 17.83 -11.41 34.76
CA LEU A 357 16.97 -12.01 35.77
C LEU A 357 17.29 -11.40 37.14
N ARG A 358 16.29 -10.80 37.81
CA ARG A 358 16.43 -10.19 39.15
C ARG A 358 15.51 -10.88 40.15
N ALA A 359 16.06 -11.32 41.26
CA ALA A 359 15.28 -11.82 42.40
C ALA A 359 15.39 -10.86 43.59
N GLY A 360 14.25 -10.49 44.20
CA GLY A 360 14.15 -9.58 45.36
C GLY A 360 13.55 -8.19 45.05
N ASN A 361 12.93 -7.55 46.04
CA ASN A 361 12.23 -6.27 45.90
C ASN A 361 12.91 -5.15 46.73
N GLY A 362 14.16 -4.82 46.39
CA GLY A 362 14.97 -3.75 47.02
C GLY A 362 16.44 -4.11 47.31
N LYS A 363 16.74 -5.41 47.34
CA LYS A 363 18.09 -5.99 47.28
C LYS A 363 18.00 -7.12 46.27
N THR A 364 18.73 -7.01 45.17
CA THR A 364 18.56 -7.92 44.04
C THR A 364 19.75 -8.85 43.89
N LEU A 365 19.52 -10.15 43.88
CA LEU A 365 20.45 -11.06 43.24
C LEU A 365 20.26 -10.90 41.72
N THR A 366 21.35 -10.62 41.01
CA THR A 366 21.33 -10.23 39.60
C THR A 366 22.21 -11.17 38.79
N LEU A 367 21.64 -11.82 37.78
CA LEU A 367 22.38 -12.49 36.70
C LEU A 367 22.19 -11.64 35.44
N SER A 368 23.29 -11.12 34.90
CA SER A 368 23.27 -10.18 33.78
C SER A 368 24.47 -10.38 32.86
N SER A 369 24.25 -10.18 31.56
CA SER A 369 25.32 -10.08 30.56
C SER A 369 25.37 -8.68 29.97
N GLY A 370 26.58 -8.12 29.83
CA GLY A 370 26.83 -6.90 29.06
C GLY A 370 27.00 -7.14 27.55
N ASN A 371 26.90 -8.40 27.10
CA ASN A 371 27.09 -8.86 25.73
C ASN A 371 28.44 -8.46 25.08
N ASN A 372 29.48 -8.30 25.89
CA ASN A 372 30.83 -7.93 25.45
C ASN A 372 31.91 -8.96 25.83
N SER A 373 31.53 -10.08 26.46
CA SER A 373 32.45 -11.19 26.74
C SER A 373 32.82 -11.91 25.44
N ALA A 374 34.09 -12.33 25.32
CA ALA A 374 34.57 -13.12 24.18
C ALA A 374 34.18 -14.61 24.26
N MET A 375 33.80 -15.08 25.44
CA MET A 375 33.42 -16.47 25.74
C MET A 375 32.14 -16.50 26.58
N ASN A 376 31.39 -17.58 26.48
CA ASN A 376 30.25 -17.80 27.38
C ASN A 376 30.77 -18.12 28.78
N ALA A 377 30.06 -17.64 29.80
CA ALA A 377 30.29 -18.03 31.18
C ALA A 377 29.13 -18.92 31.66
N GLY A 378 29.48 -20.00 32.35
CA GLY A 378 28.54 -20.92 32.99
C GLY A 378 28.54 -20.73 34.50
N PHE A 379 27.35 -20.78 35.12
CA PHE A 379 27.19 -21.03 36.55
C PHE A 379 26.37 -22.31 36.71
N SER A 380 27.01 -23.36 37.18
CA SER A 380 26.47 -24.72 37.10
C SER A 380 26.42 -25.40 38.46
N LEU A 381 25.33 -26.13 38.71
CA LEU A 381 25.20 -27.09 39.80
C LEU A 381 25.25 -28.50 39.22
N TRP A 382 26.26 -29.29 39.59
CA TRP A 382 26.42 -30.65 39.09
C TRP A 382 27.04 -31.59 40.14
N GLY A 383 27.03 -32.88 39.87
CA GLY A 383 27.66 -33.90 40.70
C GLY A 383 27.68 -35.25 39.98
N ASN A 384 28.51 -36.18 40.45
CA ASN A 384 28.65 -37.52 39.86
C ASN A 384 28.14 -38.64 40.79
N GLY A 385 27.47 -38.29 41.89
CA GLY A 385 26.87 -39.22 42.86
C GLY A 385 27.85 -40.08 43.67
N THR A 386 29.16 -39.96 43.44
CA THR A 386 30.20 -40.81 44.04
C THR A 386 31.25 -39.95 44.74
N ASP A 387 32.17 -39.35 43.98
CA ASP A 387 33.31 -38.61 44.50
C ASP A 387 33.00 -37.12 44.74
N ARG A 388 32.10 -36.58 43.92
CA ARG A 388 31.68 -35.17 43.93
C ARG A 388 30.16 -35.09 44.06
N PRO A 389 29.61 -35.32 45.26
CA PRO A 389 28.18 -35.24 45.52
C PRO A 389 27.51 -33.93 45.07
N THR A 390 28.19 -32.79 45.24
CA THR A 390 27.66 -31.48 44.85
C THR A 390 28.78 -30.52 44.53
N VAL A 391 28.74 -29.93 43.34
CA VAL A 391 29.67 -28.92 42.84
C VAL A 391 28.87 -27.71 42.39
N ILE A 392 29.22 -26.53 42.91
CA ILE A 392 28.79 -25.24 42.37
C ILE A 392 30.00 -24.63 41.68
N GLU A 393 29.91 -24.43 40.38
CA GLU A 393 31.05 -24.06 39.52
C GLU A 393 30.77 -22.81 38.70
N LEU A 394 31.78 -21.93 38.60
CA LEU A 394 31.89 -20.96 37.52
C LEU A 394 32.89 -21.47 36.48
N SER A 395 32.48 -21.43 35.23
CA SER A 395 33.26 -21.88 34.08
C SER A 395 33.12 -20.91 32.92
N ASP A 396 33.96 -21.08 31.90
CA ASP A 396 33.75 -20.54 30.56
C ASP A 396 33.90 -21.64 29.51
N ASP A 397 33.91 -21.25 28.23
CA ASP A 397 34.11 -22.17 27.10
C ASP A 397 35.46 -22.93 27.15
N GLN A 398 36.44 -22.48 27.96
CA GLN A 398 37.78 -23.08 28.08
C GLN A 398 37.96 -23.93 29.34
N GLY A 399 37.01 -23.90 30.28
CA GLY A 399 37.01 -24.78 31.45
C GLY A 399 36.54 -24.07 32.72
N TRP A 400 36.80 -24.71 33.87
CA TRP A 400 36.37 -24.19 35.17
C TRP A 400 37.32 -23.09 35.68
N HIS A 401 36.75 -22.04 36.26
CA HIS A 401 37.49 -20.96 36.94
C HIS A 401 37.65 -21.29 38.42
N PHE A 402 36.53 -21.50 39.09
CA PHE A 402 36.52 -21.96 40.46
C PHE A 402 35.24 -22.73 40.75
N TYR A 403 35.33 -23.62 41.73
CA TYR A 403 34.16 -24.32 42.25
C TYR A 403 34.24 -24.47 43.75
N SER A 404 33.06 -24.50 44.38
CA SER A 404 32.89 -25.03 45.72
C SER A 404 32.29 -26.43 45.59
N GLN A 405 32.86 -27.42 46.28
CA GLN A 405 32.30 -28.76 46.30
C GLN A 405 32.17 -29.33 47.71
N ARG A 406 31.19 -30.21 47.88
CA ARG A 406 31.15 -31.21 48.94
C ARG A 406 31.88 -32.44 48.44
N ARG A 407 32.91 -32.87 49.15
CA ARG A 407 33.62 -34.12 48.88
C ARG A 407 32.88 -35.30 49.52
N GLN A 408 33.21 -36.51 49.09
CA GLN A 408 32.63 -37.75 49.61
C GLN A 408 32.77 -37.90 51.14
N ASP A 409 33.85 -37.39 51.73
CA ASP A 409 34.13 -37.40 53.17
C ASP A 409 33.30 -36.38 53.98
N GLY A 410 32.42 -35.62 53.31
CA GLY A 410 31.66 -34.54 53.92
C GLY A 410 32.42 -33.20 54.00
N GLY A 411 33.71 -33.18 53.62
CA GLY A 411 34.52 -31.97 53.59
C GLY A 411 34.06 -30.96 52.53
N ILE A 412 34.32 -29.68 52.78
CA ILE A 412 34.11 -28.61 51.80
C ILE A 412 35.46 -28.19 51.22
N GLU A 413 35.48 -28.02 49.90
CA GLU A 413 36.63 -27.54 49.16
C GLU A 413 36.21 -26.37 48.27
N LEU A 414 36.98 -25.28 48.32
CA LEU A 414 36.96 -24.21 47.32
C LEU A 414 38.24 -24.33 46.50
N SER A 415 38.11 -24.65 45.22
CA SER A 415 39.24 -24.79 44.30
C SER A 415 39.20 -23.67 43.27
N VAL A 416 40.37 -23.09 42.97
CA VAL A 416 40.54 -22.01 41.98
C VAL A 416 41.60 -22.42 40.97
N ASN A 417 41.26 -22.36 39.69
CA ASN A 417 42.14 -22.60 38.55
C ASN A 417 42.81 -21.28 38.14
N GLY A 418 43.75 -20.81 38.96
CA GLY A 418 44.44 -19.55 38.73
C GLY A 418 44.88 -18.88 40.03
N ASN A 419 45.19 -17.59 39.94
CA ASN A 419 45.65 -16.79 41.08
C ASN A 419 44.46 -16.24 41.88
N ILE A 420 44.61 -16.24 43.21
CA ILE A 420 43.73 -15.48 44.11
C ILE A 420 44.50 -14.23 44.57
N TYR A 421 43.98 -13.05 44.23
CA TYR A 421 44.54 -11.76 44.66
C TYR A 421 43.64 -11.11 45.73
N PRO A 422 43.83 -11.42 47.03
CA PRO A 422 43.11 -10.71 48.08
C PRO A 422 43.52 -9.23 48.10
N ALA A 423 42.55 -8.34 48.38
CA ALA A 423 42.82 -6.91 48.55
C ALA A 423 43.67 -6.60 49.81
N ASN A 424 43.74 -7.55 50.75
CA ASN A 424 44.49 -7.43 51.98
C ASN A 424 45.10 -8.79 52.35
N TYR A 425 46.42 -8.85 52.46
CA TYR A 425 47.17 -10.06 52.82
C TYR A 425 47.48 -10.17 54.32
N SER A 426 47.06 -9.23 55.17
CA SER A 426 47.44 -9.15 56.58
C SER A 426 47.22 -10.45 57.37
N ASN A 427 46.17 -11.21 57.07
CA ASN A 427 45.91 -12.51 57.70
C ASN A 427 46.88 -13.61 57.22
N PHE A 428 47.37 -13.53 55.99
CA PHE A 428 48.44 -14.38 55.46
C PHE A 428 49.80 -13.92 56.01
N ASP A 429 50.12 -12.63 55.89
CA ASP A 429 51.35 -12.02 56.39
C ASP A 429 51.54 -12.28 57.89
N ALA A 430 50.50 -12.09 58.71
CA ALA A 430 50.56 -12.36 60.14
C ALA A 430 50.73 -13.85 60.48
N ARG A 431 50.33 -14.77 59.59
CA ARG A 431 50.49 -16.22 59.78
C ARG A 431 51.83 -16.74 59.24
N TYR A 432 52.33 -16.16 58.15
CA TYR A 432 53.50 -16.66 57.43
C TYR A 432 54.79 -15.83 57.66
N LEU A 433 54.71 -14.59 58.15
CA LEU A 433 55.88 -13.74 58.49
C LEU A 433 56.26 -13.74 59.98
N THR A 434 55.46 -14.34 60.87
CA THR A 434 55.71 -14.36 62.33
C THR A 434 56.49 -15.59 62.84
N SER A 435 56.83 -16.53 61.95
CA SER A 435 57.61 -17.73 62.32
C SER A 435 59.13 -17.45 62.32
N GLY A 436 59.61 -16.76 63.36
CA GLY A 436 60.88 -16.98 64.09
C GLY A 436 62.24 -17.17 63.38
N ASN A 437 62.35 -17.18 62.05
CA ASN A 437 63.58 -17.57 61.33
C ASN A 437 64.02 -16.59 60.23
N VAL A 438 63.49 -15.38 60.19
CA VAL A 438 63.93 -14.37 59.21
C VAL A 438 64.30 -13.08 59.95
N TYR A 439 65.59 -12.79 60.06
CA TYR A 439 66.10 -11.53 60.60
C TYR A 439 66.01 -10.43 59.54
N THR A 440 65.69 -9.21 59.97
CA THR A 440 65.91 -8.03 59.13
C THR A 440 67.41 -7.82 58.90
N LYS A 441 67.79 -7.11 57.82
CA LYS A 441 69.22 -6.89 57.49
C LYS A 441 70.02 -6.28 58.65
N GLY A 442 69.44 -5.31 59.36
CA GLY A 442 70.09 -4.67 60.52
C GLY A 442 70.30 -5.62 61.71
N GLU A 443 69.40 -6.58 61.91
CA GLU A 443 69.56 -7.59 62.97
C GLU A 443 70.61 -8.64 62.62
N SER A 444 70.72 -9.00 61.34
CA SER A 444 71.76 -9.91 60.85
C SER A 444 73.16 -9.28 60.99
N ASP A 445 73.34 -8.02 60.57
CA ASP A 445 74.63 -7.33 60.57
C ASP A 445 75.20 -7.16 62.00
N ASN A 446 74.35 -6.98 63.02
CA ASN A 446 74.80 -6.88 64.41
C ASN A 446 75.10 -8.23 65.08
N ARG A 447 74.61 -9.35 64.53
CA ARG A 447 74.75 -10.68 65.14
C ARG A 447 75.89 -11.49 64.58
N TYR A 448 76.25 -11.27 63.31
CA TYR A 448 77.20 -12.12 62.61
C TYR A 448 78.46 -11.34 62.20
N VAL A 449 79.59 -12.06 62.14
CA VAL A 449 80.84 -11.54 61.61
C VAL A 449 80.69 -11.33 60.12
N GLN A 450 80.89 -10.09 59.69
CA GLN A 450 80.76 -9.71 58.29
C GLN A 450 82.11 -9.78 57.56
N ASN A 451 83.22 -9.61 58.28
CA ASN A 451 84.57 -9.65 57.72
C ASN A 451 85.64 -9.97 58.80
N ILE A 452 86.80 -10.47 58.39
CA ILE A 452 87.94 -10.77 59.27
C ILE A 452 89.23 -10.24 58.61
N GLN A 453 90.10 -9.58 59.37
CA GLN A 453 91.37 -9.06 58.89
C GLN A 453 92.50 -9.20 59.90
N ARG A 454 93.74 -9.03 59.44
CA ARG A 454 94.90 -8.79 60.32
C ARG A 454 95.02 -7.30 60.65
N GLY A 455 95.16 -6.96 61.93
CA GLY A 455 95.41 -5.60 62.38
C GLY A 455 96.83 -5.12 62.13
N ALA A 456 97.18 -3.94 62.67
CA ALA A 456 98.51 -3.35 62.57
C ALA A 456 99.57 -4.20 63.31
N PRO A 457 100.83 -4.23 62.83
CA PRO A 457 101.90 -5.00 63.47
C PRO A 457 102.33 -4.39 64.81
N VAL A 458 102.53 -5.25 65.81
CA VAL A 458 102.99 -4.95 67.16
C VAL A 458 104.37 -5.58 67.37
N TRP A 459 105.31 -4.79 67.88
CA TRP A 459 106.71 -5.16 68.05
C TRP A 459 107.11 -5.03 69.53
N PRO A 460 107.30 -6.14 70.25
CA PRO A 460 107.63 -6.11 71.68
C PRO A 460 109.11 -5.83 71.98
N GLY A 461 109.95 -5.60 70.96
CA GLY A 461 111.39 -5.35 71.12
C GLY A 461 112.26 -6.59 70.95
N LYS A 462 113.58 -6.43 71.11
CA LYS A 462 114.61 -7.48 70.92
C LYS A 462 114.73 -8.37 72.17
N VAL A 463 114.82 -9.69 71.98
CA VAL A 463 114.92 -10.69 73.06
C VAL A 463 116.02 -11.71 72.74
N ASP A 464 116.84 -12.06 73.73
CA ASP A 464 117.98 -12.98 73.55
C ASP A 464 117.59 -14.46 73.76
N GLU A 465 117.98 -15.28 72.78
CA GLU A 465 118.07 -16.75 72.74
C GLU A 465 116.79 -17.61 72.71
N TYR A 466 115.64 -17.18 73.27
CA TYR A 466 114.42 -18.03 73.25
C TYR A 466 113.08 -17.36 72.86
N GLY A 467 113.01 -16.03 72.72
CA GLY A 467 111.74 -15.32 72.45
C GLY A 467 110.66 -15.56 73.53
N PRO A 468 109.49 -14.88 73.48
CA PRO A 468 108.40 -15.17 74.41
C PRO A 468 107.79 -16.54 74.08
N ALA A 469 107.41 -17.29 75.12
CA ALA A 469 106.82 -18.63 74.99
C ALA A 469 105.50 -18.65 74.19
N GLU A 470 104.81 -17.51 74.07
CA GLU A 470 103.56 -17.37 73.31
C GLU A 470 103.40 -15.96 72.72
N ALA A 471 102.63 -15.85 71.63
CA ALA A 471 102.23 -14.56 71.07
C ALA A 471 101.29 -13.81 72.04
N PRO A 472 101.25 -12.47 72.01
CA PRO A 472 100.26 -11.71 72.78
C PRO A 472 98.83 -12.17 72.45
N ALA A 473 97.97 -12.23 73.47
CA ALA A 473 96.57 -12.62 73.35
C ALA A 473 95.89 -11.92 72.15
N GLY A 474 95.21 -12.72 71.33
CA GLY A 474 94.50 -12.25 70.14
C GLY A 474 95.38 -11.97 68.93
N CYS A 475 96.70 -12.10 69.07
CA CYS A 475 97.67 -11.90 68.01
C CYS A 475 98.31 -13.20 67.55
N PHE A 476 98.77 -13.21 66.31
CA PHE A 476 99.58 -14.29 65.77
C PHE A 476 100.90 -13.75 65.25
N LEU A 477 101.94 -14.59 65.30
CA LEU A 477 103.25 -14.24 64.79
C LEU A 477 103.18 -14.05 63.27
N THR A 478 103.66 -12.92 62.80
CA THR A 478 103.73 -12.62 61.37
C THR A 478 105.15 -12.50 60.86
N GLN A 479 106.13 -12.37 61.75
CA GLN A 479 107.53 -12.33 61.40
C GLN A 479 108.41 -12.63 62.62
N ALA A 480 109.40 -13.51 62.45
CA ALA A 480 110.53 -13.64 63.35
C ALA A 480 111.81 -13.43 62.53
N ARG A 481 112.71 -12.56 62.99
CA ARG A 481 113.97 -12.27 62.30
C ARG A 481 115.12 -12.31 63.30
N HIS A 482 116.14 -13.11 62.97
CA HIS A 482 117.41 -13.08 63.67
C HIS A 482 118.09 -11.73 63.45
N ASP A 483 118.56 -11.11 64.53
CA ASP A 483 119.37 -9.91 64.47
C ASP A 483 120.84 -10.31 64.24
N PRO A 484 121.38 -10.08 63.04
CA PRO A 484 122.73 -10.53 62.67
C PRO A 484 123.84 -9.86 63.48
N THR A 485 123.54 -8.81 64.26
CA THR A 485 124.52 -8.12 65.11
C THR A 485 124.78 -8.81 66.44
N THR A 486 124.03 -9.87 66.77
CA THR A 486 124.17 -10.65 68.00
C THR A 486 124.12 -12.14 67.70
N ALA A 487 124.87 -12.95 68.46
CA ALA A 487 124.90 -14.40 68.24
C ALA A 487 123.53 -15.08 68.50
N TYR A 488 122.65 -14.45 69.32
CA TYR A 488 121.41 -15.08 69.78
C TYR A 488 120.17 -14.16 69.80
N GLY A 489 120.26 -12.91 69.33
CA GLY A 489 119.15 -11.97 69.40
C GLY A 489 118.12 -12.18 68.29
N VAL A 490 116.83 -12.27 68.62
CA VAL A 490 115.71 -12.40 67.65
C VAL A 490 114.66 -11.34 67.93
N THR A 491 114.06 -10.80 66.86
CA THR A 491 112.92 -9.87 66.94
C THR A 491 111.66 -10.51 66.35
N PHE A 492 110.51 -10.24 66.96
CA PHE A 492 109.21 -10.81 66.58
C PHE A 492 108.21 -9.69 66.26
N ALA A 493 107.38 -9.88 65.24
CA ALA A 493 106.24 -9.01 64.91
C ALA A 493 104.94 -9.80 64.98
N TYR A 494 104.02 -9.36 65.82
CA TYR A 494 102.70 -9.97 65.95
C TYR A 494 101.63 -9.07 65.32
N ARG A 495 100.55 -9.65 64.83
CA ARG A 495 99.37 -8.87 64.40
C ARG A 495 98.11 -9.41 65.07
N PRO A 496 97.23 -8.54 65.59
CA PRO A 496 95.95 -8.98 66.13
C PRO A 496 95.03 -9.47 65.02
N LEU A 497 94.27 -10.54 65.26
CA LEU A 497 93.15 -10.92 64.41
C LEU A 497 91.95 -10.04 64.77
N GLN A 498 91.34 -9.41 63.78
CA GLN A 498 90.18 -8.54 63.97
C GLN A 498 88.98 -9.03 63.18
N MET A 499 87.78 -8.87 63.74
CA MET A 499 86.51 -9.17 63.08
C MET A 499 85.63 -7.91 62.99
N TRP A 500 84.93 -7.74 61.87
CA TRP A 500 83.92 -6.70 61.71
C TRP A 500 82.57 -7.26 62.12
N VAL A 501 82.02 -6.74 63.22
CA VAL A 501 80.70 -7.10 63.74
C VAL A 501 79.96 -5.82 64.09
N GLY A 502 78.70 -5.71 63.65
CA GLY A 502 77.94 -4.47 63.73
C GLY A 502 78.56 -3.38 62.85
N ASN A 503 79.10 -2.32 63.47
CA ASN A 503 79.61 -1.13 62.78
C ASN A 503 81.11 -0.83 63.00
N GLY A 504 81.91 -1.82 63.43
CA GLY A 504 83.34 -1.60 63.67
C GLY A 504 84.20 -2.86 63.73
N TRP A 505 85.50 -2.69 63.50
CA TRP A 505 86.52 -3.72 63.71
C TRP A 505 86.76 -3.94 65.21
N ARG A 506 86.70 -5.20 65.64
CA ARG A 506 86.98 -5.65 67.01
C ARG A 506 88.18 -6.59 66.99
N THR A 507 89.18 -6.33 67.84
CA THR A 507 90.28 -7.27 68.05
C THR A 507 89.79 -8.45 68.89
N ILE A 508 90.09 -9.66 68.46
CA ILE A 508 89.76 -10.88 69.20
C ILE A 508 90.59 -10.90 70.47
N ASN A 509 89.97 -11.18 71.62
CA ASN A 509 90.71 -11.47 72.84
C ASN A 509 91.13 -12.95 72.77
N GLY A 510 92.43 -13.23 72.84
CA GLY A 510 92.96 -14.58 72.67
C GLY A 510 93.41 -15.24 73.95
#